data_AF-A0AAJ0C5Q7-F1
#
_entry.id   AF-A0AAJ0C5Q7-F1
#
_cell.length_a   1.000
_cell.length_b   1.000
_cell.length_c   1.000
_cell.angle_alpha   90.00
_cell.angle_beta   90.00
_cell.angle_gamma   90.00
#
_symmetry.space_group_name_H-M   'P 1'
#
loop_
_entity.id
_entity.type
_entity.pdbx_description
1 polymer ?
#
loop_
_entity_poly.entity_id
_entity_poly.type
_entity_poly.pdbx_seq_one_letter_code
_entity_poly.pdbx_strand_id
1 'polypeptide(L)' 'MFSSLVDGCFSPCVDDFSSKALSGRETGCLSRCVQKSMAATARMSERFQENNAAMSAQQQQPR' A
#
# COMPACT_ATOMS: atom_id res chain seq x y z
N MET A 1 7.92 -0.88 7.35
CA MET A 1 7.76 -1.25 5.92
C MET A 1 7.34 -2.71 5.78
N PHE A 2 8.24 -3.69 6.00
CA PHE A 2 7.86 -5.10 5.85
C PHE A 2 6.74 -5.56 6.78
N SER A 3 6.80 -5.23 8.08
CA SER A 3 5.75 -5.60 9.05
C SER A 3 4.37 -5.05 8.66
N SER A 4 4.30 -3.79 8.25
CA SER A 4 3.05 -3.14 7.84
C SER A 4 2.50 -3.70 6.53
N LEU A 5 3.39 -4.12 5.62
CA LEU A 5 3.00 -4.79 4.37
C LEU A 5 2.41 -6.18 4.66
N VAL A 6 3.06 -6.95 5.52
CA VAL A 6 2.60 -8.29 5.91
C VAL A 6 1.24 -8.18 6.59
N ASP A 7 1.08 -7.32 7.58
CA ASP A 7 -0.19 -7.12 8.29
C ASP A 7 -1.31 -6.63 7.34
N GLY A 8 -0.99 -5.64 6.51
CA GLY A 8 -1.91 -5.08 5.53
C GLY A 8 -2.33 -6.05 4.42
N CYS A 9 -1.58 -7.12 4.17
CA CYS A 9 -1.94 -8.16 3.22
C CYS A 9 -2.52 -9.41 3.86
N PHE A 10 -2.08 -9.78 5.06
CA PHE A 10 -2.57 -10.96 5.76
C PHE A 10 -4.04 -10.81 6.14
N SER A 11 -4.40 -9.70 6.80
CA SER A 11 -5.76 -9.46 7.27
C SER A 11 -6.84 -9.51 6.16
N PRO A 12 -6.65 -8.93 4.96
CA PRO A 12 -7.65 -9.00 3.90
C PRO A 12 -7.58 -10.25 3.01
N CYS A 13 -6.48 -11.02 3.05
CA CYS A 13 -6.28 -12.15 2.13
C CYS A 13 -6.32 -13.52 2.78
N VAL A 14 -6.12 -13.64 4.09
CA VAL A 14 -6.13 -14.92 4.83
C VAL A 14 -7.38 -14.96 5.68
N ASP A 15 -8.42 -15.61 5.15
CA ASP A 15 -9.75 -15.67 5.73
C ASP A 15 -10.24 -17.10 5.98
N ASP A 16 -9.49 -18.11 5.55
CA ASP A 16 -9.85 -19.52 5.70
C ASP A 16 -8.90 -20.23 6.69
N PHE A 17 -9.44 -20.58 7.85
CA PHE A 17 -8.69 -21.23 8.93
C PHE A 17 -9.02 -22.74 9.06
N SER A 18 -9.50 -23.37 7.99
CA SER A 18 -9.76 -24.82 7.97
C SER A 18 -8.50 -25.68 7.85
N SER A 19 -7.36 -25.07 7.49
CA SER A 19 -6.12 -25.75 7.15
C SER A 19 -4.89 -24.95 7.62
N LYS A 20 -3.77 -25.64 7.89
CA LYS A 20 -2.48 -25.00 8.19
C LYS A 20 -1.80 -24.42 6.93
N ALA A 21 -2.15 -24.94 5.76
CA ALA A 21 -1.61 -24.49 4.50
C ALA A 21 -2.53 -23.42 3.91
N LEU A 22 -1.93 -22.40 3.29
CA LEU A 22 -2.67 -21.41 2.53
C LEU A 22 -3.29 -22.07 1.30
N SER A 23 -4.55 -21.74 1.03
CA SER A 23 -5.22 -22.12 -0.20
C SER A 23 -4.59 -21.39 -1.40
N GLY A 24 -4.86 -21.90 -2.62
CA GLY A 24 -4.46 -21.23 -3.85
C GLY A 24 -5.08 -19.82 -3.99
N ARG A 25 -6.28 -19.61 -3.40
CA ARG A 25 -6.96 -18.31 -3.38
C ARG A 25 -6.18 -17.30 -2.54
N GLU A 26 -5.84 -17.67 -1.32
CA GLU A 26 -5.13 -16.80 -0.37
C GLU A 26 -3.72 -16.50 -0.88
N THR A 27 -3.01 -17.50 -1.40
CA THR A 27 -1.70 -17.33 -2.02
C THR A 27 -1.76 -16.36 -3.21
N GLY A 28 -2.76 -16.51 -4.08
CA GLY A 28 -2.98 -15.58 -5.20
C GLY A 28 -3.34 -14.17 -4.74
N CYS A 29 -4.13 -14.03 -3.67
CA CYS A 29 -4.46 -12.74 -3.08
C CYS A 29 -3.22 -12.04 -2.52
N LEU A 30 -2.40 -12.74 -1.74
CA LEU A 30 -1.16 -12.19 -1.16
C LEU A 30 -0.22 -11.65 -2.24
N SER A 31 0.00 -12.41 -3.33
CA SER A 31 0.86 -11.96 -4.44
C SER A 31 0.34 -10.67 -5.07
N ARG A 32 -0.98 -10.55 -5.29
CA ARG A 32 -1.58 -9.34 -5.86
C ARG A 32 -1.56 -8.18 -4.85
N CYS A 33 -1.78 -8.46 -3.57
CA CYS A 33 -1.75 -7.46 -2.52
C CYS A 33 -0.38 -6.79 -2.42
N VAL A 34 0.70 -7.55 -2.44
CA VAL A 34 2.07 -7.01 -2.39
C VAL A 34 2.34 -6.11 -3.61
N GLN A 35 2.02 -6.58 -4.81
CA GLN A 35 2.16 -5.78 -6.03
C GLN A 35 1.36 -4.48 -5.97
N LYS A 36 0.09 -4.56 -5.53
CA LYS A 36 -0.80 -3.42 -5.36
C LYS A 36 -0.26 -2.44 -4.33
N SER A 37 0.23 -2.91 -3.21
CA SER A 37 0.81 -2.10 -2.15
C SER A 37 2.00 -1.29 -2.69
N MET A 38 2.95 -1.94 -3.36
CA MET A 38 4.13 -1.25 -3.89
C MET A 38 3.76 -0.20 -4.95
N ALA A 39 2.87 -0.57 -5.87
CA ALA A 39 2.37 0.36 -6.89
C ALA A 39 1.62 1.54 -6.26
N ALA A 40 0.82 1.30 -5.22
CA ALA A 40 0.11 2.34 -4.49
C ALA A 40 1.08 3.27 -3.75
N THR A 41 2.12 2.74 -3.09
CA THR A 41 3.15 3.55 -2.43
C THR A 41 3.89 4.44 -3.43
N ALA A 42 4.27 3.90 -4.59
CA ALA A 42 4.94 4.68 -5.64
C ALA A 42 4.05 5.83 -6.15
N ARG A 43 2.79 5.52 -6.48
CA ARG A 43 1.83 6.53 -6.94
C ARG A 43 1.53 7.58 -5.87
N MET A 44 1.38 7.17 -4.61
CA MET A 44 1.15 8.09 -3.49
C MET A 44 2.35 9.02 -3.29
N SER A 45 3.58 8.51 -3.44
CA SER A 45 4.80 9.31 -3.35
C SER A 45 4.84 10.41 -4.41
N GLU A 46 4.51 10.08 -5.67
CA GLU A 46 4.45 11.05 -6.77
C GLU A 46 3.45 12.18 -6.49
N ARG A 47 2.21 11.81 -6.10
CA ARG A 47 1.17 12.78 -5.78
C ARG A 47 1.50 13.62 -4.54
N PHE A 48 2.16 13.02 -3.56
CA PHE A 48 2.60 13.75 -2.37
C PHE A 48 3.66 14.81 -2.71
N GLN A 49 4.59 14.51 -3.61
CA GLN A 49 5.59 15.49 -4.08
C GLN A 49 4.93 16.67 -4.79
N GLU A 50 3.95 16.41 -5.66
CA GLU A 50 3.18 17.46 -6.35
C GLU A 50 2.45 18.38 -5.36
N ASN A 51 1.75 17.79 -4.38
CA ASN A 51 1.04 18.55 -3.37
C ASN A 51 1.99 19.35 -2.47
N ASN A 52 3.13 18.77 -2.10
CA ASN A 52 4.13 19.46 -1.29
C ASN A 52 4.72 20.68 -2.03
N ALA A 53 4.99 20.54 -3.34
CA ALA A 53 5.44 21.64 -4.18
C ALA A 53 4.38 22.76 -4.25
N ALA A 54 3.11 22.42 -4.47
CA ALA A 54 2.01 23.38 -4.51
C ALA A 54 1.86 24.15 -3.18
N MET A 55 1.94 23.46 -2.03
CA MET A 55 1.88 24.10 -0.72
C MET A 55 3.06 25.04 -0.46
N SER A 56 4.27 24.64 -0.86
CA SER A 56 5.46 25.48 -0.70
C SER A 56 5.40 26.76 -1.56
N ALA A 57 4.87 26.67 -2.78
CA ALA A 57 4.63 27.84 -3.64
C ALA A 57 3.59 28.79 -3.04
N GLN A 58 2.57 28.25 -2.38
CA GLN A 58 1.52 29.03 -1.73
C GLN A 58 2.01 29.73 -0.44
N GLN A 59 3.01 29.18 0.25
CA GLN A 59 3.67 29.83 1.40
C GLN A 59 4.66 30.94 1.01
N GLN A 60 5.21 30.90 -0.21
CA GLN A 60 6.16 31.92 -0.70
C GLN A 60 5.48 33.12 -1.35
N GLN A 61 4.15 33.14 -1.46
CA GLN A 61 3.43 34.30 -1.94
C GLN A 61 3.41 35.37 -0.84
N PRO A 62 4.14 36.49 -0.98
CA PRO A 62 4.06 37.58 -0.02
C PRO A 62 2.61 38.09 -0.03
N ARG A 63 2.07 38.33 1.16
CA ARG A 63 0.77 38.98 1.31
C ARG A 63 0.75 40.37 0.69
#